data_AF-A0A960B3B6-F1
#
_entry.id   AF-A0A960B3B6-F1
#
_cell.length_a   1.000
_cell.length_b   1.000
_cell.length_c   1.000
_cell.angle_alpha   90.00
_cell.angle_beta   90.00
_cell.angle_gamma   90.00
#
_symmetry.space_group_name_H-M   'P 1'
#
loop_
_entity.id
_entity.type
_entity.pdbx_description
1 polymer ?
#
loop_
_entity_poly.entity_id
_entity_poly.type
_entity_poly.pdbx_seq_one_letter_code
_entity_poly.pdbx_strand_id
1 'polypeptide(L)' 'MSVLAIDAGTTGVTAVVVTEAGEIAAKGYQEFAQHFPRPGWVEHEPEEIWQATLAAT' A
#
# COMPACT_ATOMS: atom_id res chain seq x y z
N MET A 1 17.79 -12.99 -7.70
CA MET A 1 17.20 -12.36 -6.50
C MET A 1 16.09 -11.43 -6.94
N SER A 2 15.03 -11.30 -6.13
CA SER A 2 13.95 -10.34 -6.39
C SER A 2 13.82 -9.43 -5.17
N VAL A 3 13.35 -8.21 -5.38
CA VAL A 3 13.08 -7.23 -4.32
C VAL A 3 11.57 -7.02 -4.22
N LEU A 4 11.05 -7.06 -2.99
CA LEU A 4 9.69 -6.61 -2.70
C LEU A 4 9.72 -5.13 -2.34
N ALA A 5 9.03 -4.31 -3.12
CA ALA A 5 8.78 -2.90 -2.84
C ALA A 5 7.37 -2.72 -2.29
N ILE A 6 7.25 -1.94 -1.22
CA ILE A 6 5.98 -1.55 -0.60
C ILE A 6 5.86 -0.03 -0.73
N ASP A 7 4.81 0.44 -1.39
CA ASP A 7 4.48 1.84 -1.56
C ASP A 7 3.14 2.14 -0.85
N ALA A 8 3.22 2.76 0.32
CA ALA A 8 2.06 3.16 1.11
C ALA A 8 1.60 4.56 0.67
N GLY A 9 0.65 4.57 -0.27
CA GLY A 9 0.01 5.79 -0.76
C GLY A 9 -1.04 6.32 0.21
N THR A 10 -1.78 7.35 -0.22
CA THR A 10 -2.84 7.96 0.60
C THR A 10 -4.18 7.23 0.53
N THR A 11 -4.39 6.39 -0.48
CA THR A 11 -5.65 5.65 -0.68
C THR A 11 -5.48 4.16 -0.47
N GLY A 12 -4.25 3.66 -0.56
CA GLY A 12 -3.96 2.24 -0.51
C GLY A 12 -2.48 1.96 -0.54
N VAL A 13 -2.14 0.68 -0.33
CA VAL A 13 -0.77 0.17 -0.37
C VAL A 13 -0.59 -0.66 -1.64
N THR A 14 0.49 -0.40 -2.37
CA THR A 14 0.93 -1.22 -3.49
C THR A 14 2.12 -2.08 -3.07
N ALA A 15 2.05 -3.39 -3.33
CA ALA A 15 3.17 -4.31 -3.18
C ALA A 15 3.65 -4.77 -4.57
N VAL A 16 4.94 -4.64 -4.87
CA VAL A 16 5.51 -5.01 -6.18
C VAL A 16 6.74 -5.88 -5.99
N VAL A 17 6.79 -7.02 -6.69
CA VAL A 17 7.99 -7.86 -6.78
C VAL A 17 8.74 -7.51 -8.06
N VAL A 18 9.98 -7.03 -7.92
CA VAL A 18 10.84 -6.63 -9.04
C VAL A 18 11.99 -7.63 -9.17
N THR A 19 12.25 -8.10 -10.38
CA THR A 19 13.37 -9.01 -10.69
C THR A 19 14.69 -8.25 -10.80
N GLU A 20 15.81 -8.96 -10.80
CA GLU A 20 17.14 -8.39 -11.09
C GLU A 20 17.23 -7.68 -12.45
N ALA A 21 16.41 -8.08 -13.44
CA ALA A 21 16.35 -7.42 -14.74
C ALA A 21 15.53 -6.11 -14.72
N GLY A 22 14.93 -5.75 -13.58
CA GLY A 22 14.04 -4.59 -13.44
C GLY A 22 12.61 -4.85 -13.91
N GLU A 23 12.24 -6.12 -14.16
CA GLU A 23 10.90 -6.49 -14.60
C GLU A 23 9.95 -6.67 -13.40
N ILE A 24 8.66 -6.37 -13.59
CA ILE A 24 7.63 -6.62 -12.58
C ILE A 24 7.20 -8.09 -12.67
N ALA A 25 7.53 -8.87 -11.65
CA ALA A 25 7.13 -10.28 -11.54
C ALA A 25 5.74 -10.45 -10.92
N ALA A 26 5.36 -9.57 -10.01
CA ALA A 26 4.04 -9.57 -9.37
C ALA A 26 3.69 -8.16 -8.86
N LYS A 27 2.39 -7.87 -8.78
CA LYS A 27 1.87 -6.61 -8.24
C LYS A 27 0.54 -6.87 -7.54
N GLY A 28 0.44 -6.43 -6.29
CA GLY A 28 -0.79 -6.41 -5.49
C GLY A 28 -1.13 -5.01 -5.03
N TYR A 29 -2.40 -4.76 -4.74
CA TYR A 29 -2.91 -3.48 -4.26
C TYR A 29 -4.06 -3.66 -3.29
N GLN A 30 -4.06 -2.90 -2.21
CA GLN A 30 -5.14 -2.91 -1.23
C GLN A 30 -5.45 -1.49 -0.74
N GLU A 31 -6.72 -1.12 -0.80
CA GLU A 31 -7.21 0.16 -0.25
C GLU A 31 -7.41 0.09 1.27
N PHE A 32 -7.32 1.25 1.91
CA PHE A 32 -7.71 1.47 3.31
C PHE A 32 -8.51 2.77 3.44
N ALA A 33 -9.23 2.93 4.55
CA ALA A 33 -10.16 4.04 4.72
C ALA A 33 -9.44 5.38 4.97
N GLN A 34 -10.04 6.46 4.47
CA GLN A 34 -9.70 7.82 4.87
C GLN A 34 -10.78 8.35 5.81
N HIS A 35 -10.36 8.93 6.93
CA HIS A 35 -11.27 9.45 7.95
C HIS A 35 -11.35 10.97 7.85
N PHE A 36 -12.58 11.49 7.79
CA PHE A 36 -12.87 12.93 7.65
C PHE A 36 -13.71 13.43 8.83
N PRO A 37 -13.14 13.48 10.05
CA PRO A 37 -13.92 13.81 11.26
C PRO A 37 -14.45 15.24 11.27
N ARG A 38 -13.79 16.16 10.54
CA ARG A 38 -14.14 17.58 10.44
C ARG A 38 -13.80 18.12 9.04
N PRO A 39 -14.46 19.19 8.57
CA PRO A 39 -14.09 19.84 7.32
C PRO A 39 -12.60 20.23 7.29
N GLY A 40 -11.89 19.79 6.25
CA GLY A 40 -10.46 20.06 6.06
C GLY A 40 -9.50 19.13 6.83
N TRP A 41 -10.02 18.18 7.61
CA TRP A 41 -9.21 17.16 8.30
C TRP A 41 -9.20 15.87 7.48
N VAL A 42 -8.02 15.26 7.37
CA VAL A 42 -7.82 13.95 6.76
C VAL A 42 -6.93 13.15 7.69
N GLU A 43 -7.45 12.05 8.19
CA GLU A 43 -6.77 11.16 9.14
C GLU A 43 -6.73 9.73 8.59
N HIS A 44 -5.68 9.00 8.92
CA HIS A 44 -5.56 7.56 8.68
C HIS A 44 -5.34 6.84 10.01
N GLU A 45 -5.91 5.64 10.13
CA GLU A 45 -5.59 4.73 11.22
C GLU A 45 -4.34 3.90 10.87
N PRO A 46 -3.26 3.96 11.65
CA PRO A 46 -2.02 3.25 11.33
C PRO A 46 -2.18 1.74 11.15
N GLU A 47 -3.09 1.12 11.91
CA GLU A 47 -3.38 -0.31 11.79
C GLU A 47 -4.02 -0.65 10.45
N GLU A 48 -4.87 0.22 9.89
CA GLU A 48 -5.48 -0.02 8.58
C GLU A 48 -4.43 0.01 7.46
N ILE A 49 -3.42 0.88 7.56
CA ILE A 49 -2.26 0.90 6.64
C ILE A 49 -1.46 -0.39 6.75
N TRP A 50 -1.22 -0.86 7.98
CA TRP A 50 -0.47 -2.10 8.21
C TRP A 50 -1.22 -3.33 7.67
N GLN A 51 -2.52 -3.43 7.93
CA GLN A 51 -3.35 -4.51 7.39
C GLN A 51 -3.42 -4.47 5.86
N ALA A 52 -3.54 -3.28 5.25
CA ALA A 52 -3.47 -3.14 3.80
C ALA A 52 -2.12 -3.59 3.23
N THR A 53 -1.02 -3.32 3.94
CA THR A 53 0.32 -3.78 3.56
C THR A 53 0.41 -5.31 3.51
N LEU A 54 -0.17 -5.99 4.51
CA LEU A 54 -0.19 -7.46 4.57
C LEU A 54 -1.14 -8.09 3.54
N ALA A 55 -2.22 -7.39 3.21
CA ALA A 55 -3.29 -7.88 2.33
C ALA A 55 -3.12 -7.51 0.85
N ALA A 56 -2.14 -6.68 0.48
CA ALA A 56 -1.89 -6.30 -0.90
C ALA A 56 -1.40 -7.50 -1.74
N THR A 57 -2.35 -8.22 -2.35
CA THR A 57 -2.14 -9.38 -3.23
C THR A 57 -2.43 -9.09 -4.68
#